data_AF-A0A8R1E1M1-F1
#
_entry.id   AF-A0A8R1E1M1-F1
#
_cell.length_a   1.000
_cell.length_b   1.000
_cell.length_c   1.000
_cell.angle_alpha   90.00
_cell.angle_beta   90.00
_cell.angle_gamma   90.00
#
_symmetry.space_group_name_H-M   'P 1'
#
loop_
_entity.id
_entity.type
_entity.pdbx_description
1 polymer ?
#
loop_
_entity_poly.entity_id
_entity_poly.type
_entity_poly.pdbx_seq_one_letter_code
_entity_poly.pdbx_strand_id
1 'polypeptide(L)'
;MRLLAFIRIEEKETRICGLPIPNKPLAVLLALLQLSISVASFLQTHFLAHDIIIFDFGLMHRVLGTNECVANYLDGGYMRFAWTIEQSSALFVSLVSLICMKKPLWLLWPGLLMQSSYTLGLSVLTMATAPKILEALGGIIDFELALIFTVYSMGFVMNWLFTFVLWHYYWHRERKILAERGIFPPPEFI
;
A
#
# COMPACT_ATOMS: atom_id res chain seq x y z
N MET A 1 0.70 17.44 0.64
CA MET A 1 1.67 17.66 -0.47
C MET A 1 0.93 17.56 -1.82
N ARG A 2 1.47 18.16 -2.90
CA ARG A 2 1.00 17.89 -4.28
C ARG A 2 1.76 16.67 -4.80
N LEU A 3 1.08 15.54 -5.01
CA LEU A 3 1.72 14.29 -5.43
C LEU A 3 1.61 14.04 -6.94
N LEU A 4 0.49 14.44 -7.54
CA LEU A 4 0.22 14.38 -8.97
C LEU A 4 -0.51 15.66 -9.40
N ALA A 5 -0.52 15.98 -10.70
CA ALA A 5 -1.19 17.18 -11.24
C ALA A 5 -2.68 17.28 -10.82
N PHE A 6 -3.32 16.15 -10.49
CA PHE A 6 -4.74 16.04 -10.16
C PHE A 6 -5.04 15.62 -8.72
N ILE A 7 -4.02 15.31 -7.90
CA ILE A 7 -4.20 14.86 -6.50
C ILE A 7 -3.43 15.76 -5.55
N ARG A 8 -4.18 16.48 -4.70
CA ARG A 8 -3.62 17.26 -3.59
C ARG A 8 -4.10 16.66 -2.27
N ILE A 9 -3.16 16.15 -1.49
CA ILE A 9 -3.44 15.64 -0.15
C ILE A 9 -3.25 16.79 0.84
N GLU A 10 -4.36 17.25 1.43
CA GLU A 10 -4.41 18.20 2.53
C GLU A 10 -4.63 17.42 3.84
N GLU A 11 -4.46 18.08 4.99
CA GLU A 11 -4.43 17.40 6.29
C GLU A 11 -5.77 16.78 6.67
N LYS A 12 -6.86 17.49 6.35
CA LYS A 12 -8.23 17.08 6.64
C LYS A 12 -8.82 16.26 5.49
N GLU A 13 -8.49 16.62 4.25
CA GLU A 13 -9.16 16.13 3.05
C GLU A 13 -8.14 15.88 1.93
N THR A 14 -8.37 14.85 1.14
CA THR A 14 -7.65 14.59 -0.11
C THR A 14 -8.50 15.09 -1.26
N ARG A 15 -7.98 16.05 -2.02
CA ARG A 15 -8.64 16.55 -3.23
C ARG A 15 -8.21 15.72 -4.43
N ILE A 16 -9.16 14.99 -5.02
CA ILE A 16 -8.98 14.25 -6.27
C ILE A 16 -9.75 14.97 -7.36
N CYS A 17 -9.08 15.48 -8.40
CA CYS A 17 -9.68 16.23 -9.50
C CYS A 17 -10.56 17.42 -9.03
N GLY A 18 -10.19 18.05 -7.90
CA GLY A 18 -10.92 19.19 -7.32
C GLY A 18 -12.03 18.81 -6.33
N LEU A 19 -12.41 17.53 -6.22
CA LEU A 19 -13.40 17.06 -5.24
C LEU A 19 -12.73 16.79 -3.88
N PRO A 20 -13.15 17.45 -2.80
CA PRO A 20 -12.63 17.19 -1.45
C PRO A 20 -13.21 15.89 -0.89
N ILE A 21 -12.34 14.92 -0.61
CA ILE A 21 -12.72 13.66 0.03
C ILE A 21 -12.08 13.62 1.43
N PRO A 22 -12.85 13.44 2.51
CA PRO A 22 -12.27 13.36 3.84
C PRO A 22 -11.34 12.14 4.00
N ASN A 23 -10.18 12.36 4.65
CA ASN A 23 -9.13 11.35 4.73
C ASN A 23 -9.56 10.09 5.48
N LYS A 24 -10.46 10.21 6.47
CA LYS A 24 -10.94 9.08 7.27
C LYS A 24 -11.68 8.02 6.43
N PRO A 25 -12.79 8.32 5.73
CA PRO A 25 -13.48 7.33 4.92
C PRO A 25 -12.62 6.82 3.76
N LEU A 26 -11.73 7.67 3.21
CA LEU A 26 -10.79 7.24 2.18
C LEU A 26 -9.81 6.18 2.72
N ALA A 27 -9.23 6.39 3.90
CA ALA A 27 -8.36 5.42 4.57
C ALA A 27 -9.11 4.11 4.89
N VAL A 28 -10.37 4.19 5.35
CA VAL A 28 -11.20 3.01 5.62
C VAL A 28 -11.49 2.24 4.33
N LEU A 29 -11.88 2.93 3.25
CA LEU A 29 -12.16 2.30 1.96
C LEU A 29 -10.93 1.57 1.41
N LEU A 30 -9.78 2.24 1.41
CA LEU A 30 -8.52 1.67 0.91
C LEU A 30 -8.07 0.48 1.78
N ALA A 31 -8.18 0.60 3.11
CA ALA A 31 -7.86 -0.50 4.02
C ALA A 31 -8.81 -1.70 3.83
N LEU A 32 -10.11 -1.47 3.62
CA LEU A 32 -11.08 -2.52 3.31
C LEU A 32 -10.79 -3.19 1.97
N LEU A 33 -10.47 -2.41 0.94
CA LEU A 33 -10.12 -2.95 -0.38
C LEU A 33 -8.88 -3.83 -0.28
N GLN A 34 -7.80 -3.35 0.36
CA GLN A 34 -6.56 -4.10 0.50
C GLN A 34 -6.72 -5.33 1.39
N LEU A 35 -7.53 -5.24 2.46
CA LEU A 35 -7.86 -6.39 3.29
C LEU A 35 -8.66 -7.42 2.48
N SER A 36 -9.61 -6.99 1.65
CA SER A 36 -10.39 -7.91 0.80
C SER A 36 -9.50 -8.64 -0.21
N ILE A 37 -8.52 -7.96 -0.80
CA ILE A 37 -7.53 -8.57 -1.69
C ILE A 37 -6.68 -9.58 -0.92
N SER A 38 -6.22 -9.22 0.27
CA SER A 38 -5.41 -10.12 1.11
C SER A 38 -6.18 -11.36 1.55
N VAL A 39 -7.46 -11.22 1.90
CA VAL A 39 -8.35 -12.34 2.25
C VAL A 39 -8.63 -13.20 1.02
N ALA A 40 -8.91 -12.60 -0.14
CA ALA A 40 -9.13 -13.34 -1.38
C ALA A 40 -7.89 -14.16 -1.77
N SER A 41 -6.70 -13.58 -1.63
CA SER A 41 -5.42 -14.27 -1.84
C SER A 41 -5.23 -15.42 -0.85
N PHE A 42 -5.56 -15.22 0.43
CA PHE A 42 -5.47 -16.28 1.45
C PHE A 42 -6.45 -17.44 1.19
N LEU A 43 -7.64 -17.16 0.66
CA LEU A 43 -8.64 -18.17 0.31
C LEU A 43 -8.26 -18.99 -0.92
N GLN A 44 -7.31 -18.52 -1.73
CA GLN A 44 -6.79 -19.30 -2.85
C GLN A 44 -5.79 -20.34 -2.33
N THR A 45 -6.06 -21.62 -2.65
CA THR A 45 -5.26 -22.77 -2.19
C THR A 45 -3.88 -22.88 -2.84
N HIS A 46 -3.54 -22.00 -3.78
CA HIS A 46 -2.24 -22.02 -4.45
C HIS A 46 -1.25 -21.16 -3.69
N PHE A 47 -0.10 -21.74 -3.35
CA PHE A 47 0.99 -21.07 -2.64
C PHE A 47 1.50 -19.82 -3.39
N LEU A 48 1.51 -19.87 -4.73
CA LEU A 48 1.83 -18.74 -5.62
C LEU A 48 0.73 -17.67 -5.74
N ALA A 49 -0.43 -17.84 -5.11
CA ALA A 49 -1.52 -16.86 -5.15
C ALA A 49 -1.25 -15.62 -4.28
N HIS A 50 -0.21 -15.64 -3.45
CA HIS A 50 0.23 -14.51 -2.63
C HIS A 50 0.92 -13.40 -3.44
N ASP A 51 1.27 -13.69 -4.68
CA ASP A 51 1.73 -12.75 -5.72
C ASP A 51 0.77 -11.56 -5.91
N ILE A 52 -0.53 -11.81 -5.71
CA ILE A 52 -1.60 -10.83 -5.77
C ILE A 52 -1.39 -9.71 -4.75
N ILE A 53 -0.81 -10.03 -3.59
CA ILE A 53 -0.70 -9.09 -2.48
C ILE A 53 0.32 -8.02 -2.77
N ILE A 54 1.36 -8.31 -3.55
CA ILE A 54 2.35 -7.34 -4.03
C ILE A 54 2.07 -6.84 -5.46
N PHE A 55 0.91 -7.21 -6.02
CA PHE A 55 0.54 -6.97 -7.43
C PHE A 55 1.56 -7.52 -8.45
N ASP A 56 2.33 -8.52 -8.06
CA ASP A 56 3.36 -9.16 -8.87
C ASP A 56 2.78 -10.46 -9.44
N PHE A 57 1.87 -10.36 -10.42
CA PHE A 57 1.25 -11.51 -11.10
C PHE A 57 2.25 -12.24 -12.01
N GLY A 58 3.39 -12.69 -11.46
CA GLY A 58 4.46 -13.32 -12.23
C GLY A 58 5.33 -12.35 -13.03
N LEU A 59 5.29 -11.04 -12.75
CA LEU A 59 6.14 -10.06 -13.44
C LEU A 59 7.60 -10.35 -13.15
N MET A 60 7.94 -10.46 -11.87
CA MET A 60 9.33 -10.70 -11.45
C MET A 60 9.77 -12.11 -11.83
N HIS A 61 8.87 -13.08 -11.83
CA HIS A 61 9.13 -14.42 -12.32
C HIS A 61 9.51 -14.43 -13.81
N ARG A 62 8.79 -13.66 -14.64
CA ARG A 62 9.08 -13.54 -16.08
C ARG A 62 10.34 -12.71 -16.36
N VAL A 63 10.57 -11.64 -15.61
CA VAL A 63 11.69 -10.71 -15.82
C VAL A 63 13.02 -11.27 -15.27
N LEU A 64 12.98 -11.99 -14.15
CA LEU A 64 14.18 -12.57 -13.51
C LEU A 64 14.41 -14.04 -13.89
N GLY A 65 13.43 -14.74 -14.47
CA GLY A 65 13.55 -16.13 -14.91
C GLY A 65 13.67 -17.14 -13.77
N THR A 66 13.02 -16.91 -12.62
CA THR A 66 13.22 -17.68 -11.38
C THR A 66 12.25 -18.86 -11.18
N ASN A 67 11.55 -19.29 -12.23
CA ASN A 67 10.41 -20.24 -12.15
C ASN A 67 10.69 -21.58 -11.46
N GLU A 68 11.97 -21.97 -11.29
CA GLU A 68 12.35 -23.24 -10.62
C GLU A 68 13.41 -23.06 -9.52
N CYS A 69 13.72 -21.84 -9.12
CA CYS A 69 14.76 -21.61 -8.10
C CYS A 69 14.21 -21.82 -6.69
N VAL A 70 15.06 -22.28 -5.76
CA VAL A 70 14.75 -22.35 -4.31
C VAL A 70 14.29 -20.99 -3.77
N ALA A 71 14.84 -19.89 -4.32
CA ALA A 71 14.44 -18.53 -4.00
C ALA A 71 12.94 -18.27 -4.28
N ASN A 72 12.35 -18.91 -5.30
CA ASN A 72 10.91 -18.80 -5.58
C ASN A 72 10.06 -19.34 -4.43
N TYR A 73 10.43 -20.51 -3.90
CA TYR A 73 9.71 -21.13 -2.79
C TYR A 73 9.92 -20.40 -1.46
N LEU A 74 11.14 -19.90 -1.21
CA LEU A 74 11.49 -19.22 0.03
C LEU A 74 10.91 -17.80 0.08
N ASP A 75 11.17 -16.99 -0.96
CA ASP A 75 10.78 -15.57 -1.04
C ASP A 75 9.36 -15.42 -1.60
N GLY A 76 9.08 -15.98 -2.78
CA GLY A 76 7.77 -15.95 -3.43
C GLY A 76 6.68 -16.73 -2.68
N GLY A 77 7.08 -17.65 -1.83
CA GLY A 77 6.18 -18.55 -1.13
C GLY A 77 6.01 -18.22 0.35
N TYR A 78 6.92 -18.71 1.18
CA TYR A 78 6.79 -18.64 2.64
C TYR A 78 6.86 -17.21 3.17
N MET A 79 7.75 -16.38 2.60
CA MET A 79 7.91 -15.00 3.02
C MET A 79 6.71 -14.14 2.60
N ARG A 80 6.18 -14.31 1.37
CA ARG A 80 4.92 -13.68 0.94
C ARG A 80 3.72 -14.14 1.77
N PHE A 81 3.65 -15.42 2.15
CA PHE A 81 2.61 -15.94 3.06
C PHE A 81 2.68 -15.31 4.46
N ALA A 82 3.86 -15.28 5.07
CA ALA A 82 4.05 -14.64 6.38
C ALA A 82 3.69 -13.16 6.34
N TRP A 83 4.14 -12.47 5.28
CA TRP A 83 3.80 -11.07 5.01
C TRP A 83 2.29 -10.85 4.90
N THR A 84 1.58 -11.78 4.25
CA THR A 84 0.11 -11.73 4.10
C THR A 84 -0.61 -11.72 5.44
N ILE A 85 -0.15 -12.57 6.38
CA ILE A 85 -0.71 -12.67 7.73
C ILE A 85 -0.44 -11.37 8.50
N GLU A 86 0.82 -10.90 8.48
CA GLU A 86 1.22 -9.69 9.17
C GLU A 86 0.47 -8.46 8.62
N GLN A 87 0.40 -8.31 7.30
CA GLN A 87 -0.32 -7.23 6.64
C GLN A 87 -1.82 -7.28 6.93
N SER A 88 -2.45 -8.47 6.85
CA SER A 88 -3.88 -8.64 7.17
C SER A 88 -4.18 -8.26 8.62
N SER A 89 -3.34 -8.70 9.56
CA SER A 89 -3.51 -8.38 10.97
C SER A 89 -3.34 -6.88 11.25
N ALA A 90 -2.34 -6.23 10.65
CA ALA A 90 -2.11 -4.80 10.78
C ALA A 90 -3.24 -3.95 10.17
N LEU A 91 -3.76 -4.34 9.00
CA LEU A 91 -4.90 -3.70 8.37
C LEU A 91 -6.17 -3.87 9.21
N PHE A 92 -6.41 -5.05 9.77
CA PHE A 92 -7.54 -5.31 10.64
C PHE A 92 -7.51 -4.42 11.90
N VAL A 93 -6.37 -4.37 12.60
CA VAL A 93 -6.20 -3.49 13.78
C VAL A 93 -6.41 -2.02 13.40
N SER A 94 -5.90 -1.60 12.25
CA SER A 94 -6.08 -0.24 11.74
C SER A 94 -7.53 0.09 11.42
N LEU A 95 -8.28 -0.84 10.82
CA LEU A 95 -9.71 -0.69 10.55
C LEU A 95 -10.52 -0.56 11.85
N VAL A 96 -10.25 -1.42 12.83
CA VAL A 96 -10.89 -1.34 14.15
C VAL A 96 -10.59 0.02 14.81
N SER A 97 -9.34 0.51 14.71
CA SER A 97 -8.97 1.82 15.23
C SER A 97 -9.72 2.96 14.51
N LEU A 98 -9.75 2.94 13.17
CA LEU A 98 -10.41 3.98 12.37
C LEU A 98 -11.93 4.02 12.63
N ILE A 99 -12.59 2.87 12.78
CA ILE A 99 -14.04 2.78 12.92
C ILE A 99 -14.46 2.96 14.38
N CYS A 100 -13.88 2.19 15.29
CA CYS A 100 -14.37 2.03 16.66
C CYS A 100 -13.65 2.92 17.69
N MET A 101 -12.34 3.21 17.51
CA MET A 101 -11.53 3.81 18.57
C MET A 101 -10.95 5.17 18.19
N LYS A 102 -11.57 6.25 18.67
CA LYS A 102 -11.12 7.61 18.34
C LYS A 102 -9.81 8.02 19.05
N LYS A 103 -9.56 7.55 20.27
CA LYS A 103 -8.52 8.12 21.15
C LYS A 103 -7.15 7.43 21.14
N PRO A 104 -7.02 6.09 21.08
CA PRO A 104 -5.70 5.47 21.13
C PRO A 104 -5.03 5.55 19.76
N LEU A 105 -4.23 6.59 19.55
CA LEU A 105 -3.53 6.80 18.29
C LEU A 105 -2.46 5.72 18.03
N TRP A 106 -1.91 5.12 19.08
CA TRP A 106 -0.90 4.06 18.95
C TRP A 106 -1.44 2.82 18.22
N LEU A 107 -2.75 2.56 18.22
CA LEU A 107 -3.33 1.42 17.49
C LEU A 107 -3.18 1.56 15.96
N LEU A 108 -2.94 2.76 15.44
CA LEU A 108 -2.67 2.97 14.01
C LEU A 108 -1.22 2.64 13.63
N TRP A 109 -0.30 2.53 14.60
CA TRP A 109 1.12 2.34 14.33
C TRP A 109 1.44 1.06 13.56
N PRO A 110 0.86 -0.12 13.91
CA PRO A 110 1.11 -1.34 13.13
C PRO A 110 0.75 -1.17 11.65
N GLY A 111 -0.40 -0.58 11.34
CA GLY A 111 -0.80 -0.32 9.96
C GLY A 111 0.07 0.72 9.26
N LEU A 112 0.46 1.79 9.94
CA LEU A 112 1.36 2.81 9.40
C LEU A 112 2.73 2.22 9.05
N LEU A 113 3.31 1.45 9.97
CA LEU A 113 4.61 0.81 9.75
C LEU A 113 4.52 -0.22 8.63
N MET A 114 3.56 -1.13 8.69
CA MET A 114 3.38 -2.17 7.67
C MET A 114 3.12 -1.58 6.27
N GLN A 115 2.24 -0.58 6.18
CA GLN A 115 1.93 0.07 4.90
C GLN A 115 3.09 0.94 4.39
N SER A 116 3.94 1.47 5.27
CA SER A 116 5.16 2.16 4.85
C SER A 116 6.22 1.18 4.36
N SER A 117 6.44 0.07 5.08
CA SER A 117 7.36 -0.98 4.63
C SER A 117 6.90 -1.62 3.34
N TYR A 118 5.59 -1.77 3.13
CA TYR A 118 5.06 -2.34 1.90
C TYR A 118 5.41 -1.47 0.68
N THR A 119 5.08 -0.19 0.76
CA THR A 119 5.35 0.78 -0.30
C THR A 119 6.85 0.96 -0.56
N LEU A 120 7.67 0.97 0.50
CA LEU A 120 9.14 0.99 0.37
C LEU A 120 9.67 -0.29 -0.27
N GLY A 121 9.17 -1.45 0.14
CA GLY A 121 9.55 -2.76 -0.42
C GLY A 121 9.27 -2.82 -1.92
N LEU A 122 8.08 -2.41 -2.36
CA LEU A 122 7.76 -2.31 -3.79
C LEU A 122 8.65 -1.31 -4.52
N SER A 123 9.04 -0.20 -3.88
CA SER A 123 9.90 0.81 -4.50
C SER A 123 11.31 0.27 -4.72
N VAL A 124 11.86 -0.41 -3.72
CA VAL A 124 13.16 -1.07 -3.80
C VAL A 124 13.14 -2.18 -4.84
N LEU A 125 12.08 -3.00 -4.86
CA LEU A 125 11.92 -4.06 -5.85
C LEU A 125 11.87 -3.50 -7.28
N THR A 126 11.07 -2.45 -7.49
CA THR A 126 10.97 -1.77 -8.79
C THR A 126 12.33 -1.19 -9.21
N MET A 127 13.06 -0.57 -8.28
CA MET A 127 14.39 -0.02 -8.57
C MET A 127 15.41 -1.12 -8.88
N ALA A 128 15.42 -2.21 -8.12
CA ALA A 128 16.34 -3.33 -8.31
C ALA A 128 16.10 -4.06 -9.64
N THR A 129 14.83 -4.12 -10.08
CA THR A 129 14.43 -4.80 -11.32
C THR A 129 14.29 -3.86 -12.52
N ALA A 130 14.41 -2.54 -12.32
CA ALA A 130 14.35 -1.53 -13.37
C ALA A 130 15.20 -1.85 -14.62
N PRO A 131 16.48 -2.25 -14.53
CA PRO A 131 17.27 -2.55 -15.73
C PRO A 131 16.66 -3.72 -16.52
N LYS A 132 16.16 -4.75 -15.83
CA LYS A 132 15.57 -5.94 -16.45
C LYS A 132 14.19 -5.67 -17.03
N ILE A 133 13.40 -4.82 -16.38
CA ILE A 133 12.15 -4.31 -16.94
C ILE A 133 12.43 -3.50 -18.20
N LEU A 134 13.46 -2.66 -18.20
CA LEU A 134 13.84 -1.84 -19.35
C LEU A 134 14.33 -2.70 -20.54
N GLU A 135 15.12 -3.73 -20.27
CA GLU A 135 15.51 -4.74 -21.26
C GLU A 135 14.28 -5.44 -21.86
N ALA A 136 13.33 -5.84 -21.02
CA ALA A 136 12.10 -6.50 -21.46
C ALA A 136 11.19 -5.57 -22.28
N LEU A 137 11.12 -4.28 -21.94
CA LEU A 137 10.35 -3.26 -22.67
C LEU A 137 11.04 -2.81 -23.97
N GLY A 138 12.38 -2.87 -24.03
CA GLY A 138 13.16 -2.56 -25.23
C GLY A 138 13.14 -3.67 -26.30
N GLY A 139 12.67 -4.86 -25.95
CA GLY A 139 12.46 -5.99 -26.85
C GLY A 139 11.09 -5.96 -27.55
N ILE A 140 10.62 -7.14 -27.99
CA ILE A 140 9.26 -7.28 -28.51
C ILE A 140 8.30 -7.29 -27.31
N ILE A 141 7.47 -6.25 -27.20
CA ILE A 141 6.51 -6.14 -26.12
C ILE A 141 5.33 -7.07 -26.40
N ASP A 142 5.24 -8.15 -25.63
CA ASP A 142 4.05 -9.01 -25.59
C ASP A 142 2.90 -8.30 -24.86
N PHE A 143 1.67 -8.51 -25.34
CA PHE A 143 0.47 -7.96 -24.68
C PHE A 143 0.34 -8.40 -23.21
N GLU A 144 0.70 -9.65 -22.93
CA GLU A 144 0.68 -10.22 -21.58
C GLU A 144 1.66 -9.49 -20.63
N LEU A 145 2.89 -9.23 -21.09
CA LEU A 145 3.89 -8.49 -20.31
C LEU A 145 3.42 -7.05 -20.03
N ALA A 146 2.85 -6.38 -21.04
CA ALA A 146 2.32 -5.04 -20.89
C ALA A 146 1.16 -4.98 -19.87
N LEU A 147 0.28 -5.99 -19.87
CA LEU A 147 -0.84 -6.09 -18.92
C LEU A 147 -0.32 -6.29 -17.49
N ILE A 148 0.56 -7.27 -17.27
CA ILE A 148 1.12 -7.56 -15.95
C ILE A 148 1.89 -6.35 -15.39
N PHE A 149 2.69 -5.69 -16.24
CA PHE A 149 3.41 -4.46 -15.85
C PHE A 149 2.46 -3.30 -15.49
N THR A 150 1.35 -3.16 -16.22
CA THR A 150 0.33 -2.14 -15.92
C THR A 150 -0.35 -2.41 -14.58
N VAL A 151 -0.71 -3.66 -14.30
CA VAL A 151 -1.31 -4.05 -13.02
C VAL A 151 -0.35 -3.80 -11.85
N TYR A 152 0.92 -4.18 -12.00
CA TYR A 152 1.96 -3.91 -11.00
C TYR A 152 2.12 -2.40 -10.75
N SER A 153 2.20 -1.59 -11.82
CA SER A 153 2.33 -0.13 -11.73
C SER A 153 1.11 0.51 -11.05
N MET A 154 -0.10 0.03 -11.35
CA MET A 154 -1.32 0.49 -10.71
C MET A 154 -1.32 0.15 -9.22
N GLY A 155 -0.94 -1.07 -8.86
CA GLY A 155 -0.79 -1.51 -7.47
C GLY A 155 0.24 -0.68 -6.69
N PHE A 156 1.38 -0.38 -7.32
CA PHE A 156 2.42 0.47 -6.77
C PHE A 156 1.89 1.87 -6.43
N VAL A 157 1.23 2.53 -7.38
CA VAL A 157 0.67 3.88 -7.19
C VAL A 157 -0.43 3.89 -6.13
N MET A 158 -1.30 2.88 -6.11
CA MET A 158 -2.38 2.77 -5.12
C MET A 158 -1.84 2.56 -3.70
N ASN A 159 -0.79 1.76 -3.54
CA ASN A 159 -0.13 1.59 -2.24
C ASN A 159 0.49 2.89 -1.74
N TRP A 160 1.19 3.64 -2.61
CA TRP A 160 1.72 4.96 -2.29
C TRP A 160 0.61 5.94 -1.87
N LEU A 161 -0.48 6.00 -2.64
CA LEU A 161 -1.63 6.83 -2.31
C LEU A 161 -2.17 6.49 -0.92
N PHE A 162 -2.38 5.20 -0.63
CA PHE A 162 -2.90 4.76 0.65
C PHE A 162 -1.96 5.10 1.80
N THR A 163 -0.65 4.85 1.65
CA THR A 163 0.37 5.23 2.65
C THR A 163 0.29 6.72 2.98
N PHE A 164 0.21 7.59 1.96
CA PHE A 164 0.12 9.03 2.19
C PHE A 164 -1.19 9.44 2.87
N VAL A 165 -2.33 8.90 2.45
CA VAL A 165 -3.63 9.20 3.07
C VAL A 165 -3.62 8.79 4.54
N LEU A 166 -3.07 7.60 4.86
CA LEU A 166 -3.00 7.08 6.22
C LEU A 166 -2.09 7.95 7.12
N TRP A 167 -0.92 8.35 6.62
CA TRP A 167 0.00 9.25 7.32
C TRP A 167 -0.60 10.65 7.54
N HIS A 168 -1.22 11.23 6.52
CA HIS A 168 -1.87 12.54 6.65
C HIS A 168 -3.01 12.51 7.66
N TYR A 169 -3.81 11.44 7.66
CA TYR A 169 -4.83 11.24 8.68
C TYR A 169 -4.23 11.12 10.08
N TYR A 170 -3.16 10.33 10.24
CA TYR A 170 -2.46 10.17 11.52
C TYR A 170 -1.96 11.51 12.08
N TRP A 171 -1.20 12.28 11.30
CA TRP A 171 -0.65 13.56 11.75
C TRP A 171 -1.72 14.61 12.03
N HIS A 172 -2.82 14.61 11.26
CA HIS A 172 -3.95 15.49 11.55
C HIS A 172 -4.60 15.15 12.90
N ARG A 173 -4.77 13.85 13.19
CA ARG A 173 -5.30 13.39 14.49
C ARG A 173 -4.34 13.68 15.65
N GLU A 174 -3.05 13.44 15.45
CA GLU A 174 -2.01 13.72 16.45
C GLU A 174 -2.00 15.20 16.84
N ARG A 175 -1.99 16.11 15.85
CA ARG A 175 -2.07 17.55 16.11
C ARG A 175 -3.35 17.96 16.82
N LYS A 176 -4.49 17.38 16.44
CA LYS A 176 -5.75 17.66 17.15
C LYS A 176 -5.65 17.26 18.63
N ILE A 177 -5.09 16.09 18.93
CA ILE A 177 -4.90 15.61 20.31
C ILE A 177 -3.89 16.49 21.06
N LEU A 178 -2.80 16.92 20.43
CA LEU A 178 -1.81 17.80 21.03
C LEU A 178 -2.39 19.22 21.29
N ALA A 179 -3.25 19.71 20.40
CA ALA A 179 -3.98 20.96 20.58
C ALA A 179 -5.01 20.88 21.71
N GLU A 180 -5.75 19.77 21.83
CA GLU A 180 -6.65 19.51 22.97
C GLU A 180 -5.88 19.46 24.30
N ARG A 181 -4.60 19.10 24.28
CA ARG A 181 -3.69 19.11 25.44
C ARG A 181 -3.00 20.47 25.68
N GLY A 182 -3.25 21.48 24.84
CA GLY A 182 -2.64 22.81 24.95
C GLY A 182 -1.16 22.88 24.56
N ILE A 183 -0.61 21.86 23.89
CA ILE A 183 0.82 21.79 23.53
C ILE A 183 1.10 22.52 22.19
N PHE A 184 0.13 22.51 21.27
CA PHE A 184 0.22 23.15 19.95
C PHE A 184 -1.03 24.01 19.68
N PRO A 185 -0.93 25.09 18.87
CA PRO A 185 -2.10 25.82 18.41
C PRO A 185 -3.05 24.91 17.61
N PRO A 186 -4.37 25.15 17.64
CA PRO A 186 -5.33 24.34 16.91
C PRO A 186 -5.03 24.38 15.39
N PRO A 187 -5.25 23.27 14.67
CA PRO A 187 -4.91 23.14 13.25
C PRO A 187 -5.71 24.08 12.33
N GLU A 188 -6.68 24.83 12.84
CA GLU A 188 -7.45 25.84 12.09
C GLU A 188 -6.76 27.21 12.06
N PHE A 189 -5.69 27.41 12.82
CA PHE A 189 -4.93 28.66 12.91
C PHE A 189 -3.63 28.65 12.09
N ILE A 190 -3.41 27.64 11.24
CA ILE A 190 -2.25 27.47 10.33
C ILE A 190 -2.78 27.22 8.91
#